data_AF-A0A3B0SP36-F1
#
_entry.id   AF-A0A3B0SP36-F1
#
_cell.length_a   1.000
_cell.length_b   1.000
_cell.length_c   1.000
_cell.angle_alpha   90.00
_cell.angle_beta   90.00
_cell.angle_gamma   90.00
#
_symmetry.space_group_name_H-M   'P 1'
#
loop_
_entity.id
_entity.type
_entity.pdbx_description
1 polymer ?
#
loop_
_entity_poly.entity_id
_entity_poly.type
_entity_poly.pdbx_seq_one_letter_code
_entity_poly.pdbx_strand_id
1 'polypeptide(L)'
;MSSHSGGGSNRPKLRSRIAQAMHYVDEATGAVVPPMIASSTFARDENMELRDGYVYSRYGSPTSDLLEKIICELEDGADCLTFGAGLAAFAAVFETVNSGDHIVAPQLMYHGGLTWLRRICKKRKIDLTLFDPGKPETLKQAVE
;
A
#
# COMPACT_ATOMS: atom_id res chain seq x y z
N MET A 1 -14.06 22.26 44.26
CA MET A 1 -13.34 20.98 44.12
C MET A 1 -13.07 20.76 42.65
N SER A 2 -11.84 20.39 42.34
CA SER A 2 -11.12 20.79 41.13
C SER A 2 -11.52 19.99 39.89
N SER A 3 -11.71 20.75 38.81
CA SER A 3 -11.76 20.31 37.42
C SER A 3 -10.49 19.54 37.05
N HIS A 4 -10.65 18.25 36.71
CA HIS A 4 -9.58 17.47 36.09
C HIS A 4 -9.75 17.50 34.56
N SER A 5 -9.23 18.56 33.95
CA SER A 5 -8.94 18.62 32.52
C SER A 5 -7.61 17.90 32.26
N GLY A 6 -7.68 16.60 32.01
CA GLY A 6 -6.54 15.77 31.60
C GLY A 6 -6.83 15.09 30.27
N GLY A 7 -6.77 15.86 29.18
CA GLY A 7 -6.95 15.37 27.81
C GLY A 7 -5.74 14.58 27.32
N GLY A 8 -5.47 13.42 27.92
CA GLY A 8 -4.61 12.41 27.33
C GLY A 8 -5.42 11.66 26.27
N SER A 9 -4.93 11.60 25.03
CA SER A 9 -5.55 10.79 23.97
C SER A 9 -5.71 9.35 24.47
N ASN A 10 -6.93 8.94 24.78
CA ASN A 10 -7.27 7.58 25.23
C ASN A 10 -7.25 6.58 24.05
N ARG A 11 -6.41 6.83 23.05
CA ARG A 11 -6.28 6.00 21.85
C ARG A 11 -5.51 4.73 22.24
N PRO A 12 -6.06 3.53 22.00
CA PRO A 12 -5.35 2.29 22.26
C PRO A 12 -4.01 2.22 21.51
N LYS A 13 -3.05 1.48 22.07
CA LYS A 13 -1.74 1.25 21.45
C LYS A 13 -1.92 0.65 20.04
N LEU A 14 -1.00 0.97 19.12
CA LEU A 14 -1.05 0.51 17.72
C LEU A 14 -1.35 -0.99 17.59
N ARG A 15 -0.61 -1.83 18.31
CA ARG A 15 -0.81 -3.29 18.35
C ARG A 15 -2.26 -3.69 18.68
N SER A 16 -2.91 -2.97 19.60
CA SER A 16 -4.27 -3.26 20.04
C SER A 16 -5.26 -2.87 18.94
N ARG A 17 -5.06 -1.69 18.34
CA ARG A 17 -5.90 -1.22 17.22
C ARG A 17 -5.82 -2.18 16.03
N ILE A 18 -4.62 -2.57 15.62
CA ILE A 18 -4.41 -3.50 14.50
C ILE A 18 -5.01 -4.87 14.79
N ALA A 19 -4.79 -5.43 16.00
CA ALA A 19 -5.36 -6.72 16.38
C ALA A 19 -6.90 -6.73 16.38
N GLN A 20 -7.54 -5.57 16.50
CA GLN A 20 -8.98 -5.38 16.47
C GLN A 20 -9.48 -4.88 15.11
N ALA A 21 -8.66 -5.01 14.05
CA ALA A 21 -8.96 -4.49 12.72
C ALA A 21 -9.42 -3.01 12.76
N MET A 22 -8.73 -2.19 13.55
CA MET A 22 -9.04 -0.79 13.80
C MET A 22 -10.39 -0.55 14.49
N HIS A 23 -10.80 -1.46 15.39
CA HIS A 23 -12.12 -1.47 16.02
C HIS A 23 -13.29 -1.61 15.03
N TYR A 24 -13.10 -2.45 14.01
CA TYR A 24 -14.13 -2.70 13.01
C TYR A 24 -15.40 -3.29 13.63
N VAL A 25 -16.56 -2.80 13.17
CA VAL A 25 -17.88 -3.37 13.43
C VAL A 25 -18.66 -3.27 12.12
N ASP A 26 -19.16 -4.39 11.63
CA ASP A 26 -20.06 -4.42 10.48
C ASP A 26 -21.43 -3.86 10.88
N GLU A 27 -21.87 -2.78 10.24
CA GLU A 27 -23.12 -2.09 10.62
C GLU A 27 -24.37 -2.93 10.35
N ALA A 28 -24.35 -3.78 9.31
CA ALA A 28 -25.52 -4.56 8.91
C ALA A 28 -25.78 -5.78 9.82
N THR A 29 -24.71 -6.41 10.31
CA THR A 29 -24.78 -7.70 11.03
C THR A 29 -24.28 -7.62 12.47
N GLY A 30 -23.56 -6.56 12.85
CA GLY A 30 -22.87 -6.45 14.13
C GLY A 30 -21.62 -7.33 14.24
N ALA A 31 -21.14 -7.92 13.14
CA ALA A 31 -19.94 -8.74 13.14
C ALA A 31 -18.69 -7.90 13.49
N VAL A 32 -17.89 -8.40 14.44
CA VAL A 32 -16.64 -7.76 14.87
C VAL A 32 -15.42 -8.28 14.10
N VAL A 33 -15.60 -9.35 13.31
CA VAL A 33 -14.61 -9.83 12.34
C VAL A 33 -15.02 -9.32 10.97
N PRO A 34 -14.15 -8.62 10.23
CA PRO A 34 -14.47 -8.13 8.90
C PRO A 34 -14.89 -9.27 7.95
N PRO A 35 -15.99 -9.12 7.21
CA PRO A 35 -16.39 -10.11 6.24
C PRO A 35 -15.43 -10.16 5.04
N MET A 36 -15.32 -11.34 4.42
CA MET A 36 -14.65 -11.49 3.13
C MET A 36 -15.66 -11.25 2.01
N ILE A 37 -15.51 -10.13 1.30
CA ILE A 37 -16.40 -9.77 0.20
C ILE A 37 -15.82 -10.30 -1.11
N ALA A 38 -16.33 -11.45 -1.56
CA ALA A 38 -15.90 -12.13 -2.78
C ALA A 38 -16.61 -11.64 -4.06
N SER A 39 -17.49 -10.64 -3.96
CA SER A 39 -18.18 -10.09 -5.13
C SER A 39 -17.22 -9.30 -6.01
N SER A 40 -17.38 -9.41 -7.33
CA SER A 40 -16.62 -8.60 -8.29
C SER A 40 -17.25 -7.24 -8.54
N THR A 41 -18.57 -7.11 -8.40
CA THR A 41 -19.31 -5.86 -8.64
C THR A 41 -20.32 -5.61 -7.52
N PHE A 42 -20.78 -4.36 -7.41
CA PHE A 42 -21.60 -3.89 -6.30
C PHE A 42 -22.88 -3.26 -6.83
N ALA A 43 -23.98 -3.50 -6.11
CA ALA A 43 -25.28 -2.97 -6.48
C ALA A 43 -25.28 -1.43 -6.37
N ARG A 44 -25.96 -0.80 -7.33
CA ARG A 44 -26.32 0.61 -7.26
C ARG A 44 -27.65 0.79 -6.55
N ASP A 45 -27.93 1.99 -6.05
CA ASP A 45 -29.24 2.31 -5.48
C ASP A 45 -30.30 2.58 -6.56
N GLU A 46 -31.49 3.01 -6.14
CA GLU A 46 -32.63 3.30 -7.00
C GLU A 46 -32.35 4.45 -8.00
N ASN A 47 -31.42 5.34 -7.69
CA ASN A 47 -30.99 6.46 -8.52
C ASN A 47 -29.77 6.13 -9.38
N MET A 48 -29.34 4.86 -9.42
CA MET A 48 -28.12 4.39 -10.06
C MET A 48 -26.82 4.95 -9.43
N GLU A 49 -26.87 5.43 -8.19
CA GLU A 49 -25.70 5.90 -7.44
C GLU A 49 -24.97 4.75 -6.75
N LEU A 50 -23.70 4.99 -6.39
CA LEU A 50 -22.88 4.02 -5.66
C LEU A 50 -23.26 4.08 -4.19
N ARG A 51 -23.53 2.93 -3.58
CA ARG A 51 -23.96 2.87 -2.17
C ARG A 51 -22.82 3.23 -1.21
N ASP A 52 -21.66 2.62 -1.41
CA ASP A 52 -20.46 2.80 -0.57
C ASP A 52 -19.22 3.18 -1.40
N GLY A 53 -19.43 3.80 -2.56
CA GLY A 53 -18.34 4.19 -3.48
C GLY A 53 -17.70 3.03 -4.27
N TYR A 54 -18.01 1.77 -3.96
CA TYR A 54 -17.49 0.63 -4.70
C TYR A 54 -18.22 0.39 -6.03
N VAL A 55 -17.47 0.26 -7.12
CA VAL A 55 -17.99 -0.05 -8.46
C VAL A 55 -17.67 -1.49 -8.85
N TYR A 56 -16.38 -1.83 -8.75
CA TYR A 56 -15.82 -3.11 -9.19
C TYR A 56 -14.58 -3.42 -8.34
N SER A 57 -14.45 -4.66 -7.87
CA SER A 57 -13.47 -5.06 -6.85
C SER A 57 -12.01 -4.84 -7.23
N ARG A 58 -11.70 -4.74 -8.54
CA ARG A 58 -10.37 -4.36 -9.03
C ARG A 58 -9.93 -2.98 -8.55
N TYR A 59 -10.85 -2.04 -8.39
CA TYR A 59 -10.57 -0.65 -8.00
C TYR A 59 -10.59 -0.43 -6.50
N GLY A 60 -11.13 -1.39 -5.74
CA GLY A 60 -11.36 -1.27 -4.30
C GLY A 60 -12.51 -2.16 -3.87
N SER A 61 -12.47 -2.61 -2.62
CA SER A 61 -13.49 -3.46 -2.01
C SER A 61 -13.44 -3.27 -0.50
N PRO A 62 -14.55 -3.47 0.22
CA PRO A 62 -14.55 -3.34 1.69
C PRO A 62 -13.44 -4.14 2.37
N THR A 63 -13.12 -5.33 1.85
CA THR A 63 -12.07 -6.20 2.39
C THR A 63 -10.67 -5.66 2.11
N SER A 64 -10.36 -5.25 0.87
CA SER A 64 -9.04 -4.70 0.52
C SER A 64 -8.78 -3.35 1.18
N ASP A 65 -9.77 -2.47 1.21
CA ASP A 65 -9.62 -1.12 1.75
C ASP A 65 -9.35 -1.14 3.26
N LEU A 66 -9.97 -2.09 3.99
CA LEU A 66 -9.66 -2.26 5.42
C LEU A 66 -8.24 -2.81 5.62
N LEU A 67 -7.81 -3.77 4.80
CA LEU A 67 -6.45 -4.28 4.83
C LEU A 67 -5.43 -3.17 4.57
N GLU A 68 -5.66 -2.35 3.54
CA GLU A 68 -4.83 -1.20 3.18
C GLU A 68 -4.76 -0.19 4.33
N LYS A 69 -5.88 0.16 4.95
CA LYS A 69 -5.91 1.04 6.14
C LYS A 69 -5.09 0.48 7.30
N ILE A 70 -5.19 -0.83 7.56
CA ILE A 70 -4.44 -1.49 8.63
C ILE A 70 -2.94 -1.45 8.35
N ILE A 71 -2.51 -1.78 7.13
CA ILE A 71 -1.09 -1.76 6.74
C ILE A 71 -0.55 -0.33 6.75
N CYS A 72 -1.32 0.63 6.20
CA CYS A 72 -0.96 2.04 6.18
C CYS A 72 -0.67 2.56 7.60
N GLU A 73 -1.57 2.27 8.55
CA GLU A 73 -1.38 2.63 9.95
C GLU A 73 -0.20 1.87 10.62
N LEU A 74 0.05 0.63 10.22
CA LEU A 74 1.17 -0.17 10.74
C LEU A 74 2.53 0.43 10.34
N GLU A 75 2.65 0.87 9.09
CA GLU A 75 3.90 1.38 8.50
C GLU A 75 4.08 2.90 8.68
N ASP A 76 3.13 3.57 9.35
CA ASP A 76 3.06 5.05 9.42
C ASP A 76 3.10 5.70 8.03
N GLY A 77 2.41 5.06 7.08
CA GLY A 77 2.33 5.48 5.67
C GLY A 77 1.32 6.59 5.45
N ALA A 78 1.45 7.27 4.31
CA ALA A 78 0.43 8.22 3.85
C ALA A 78 -0.77 7.52 3.19
N ASP A 79 -0.52 6.39 2.53
CA ASP A 79 -1.52 5.55 1.87
C ASP A 79 -0.96 4.12 1.67
N CYS A 80 -1.82 3.17 1.30
CA CYS A 80 -1.43 1.79 1.00
C CYS A 80 -2.21 1.22 -0.18
N LEU A 81 -1.52 0.47 -1.04
CA LEU A 81 -2.14 -0.31 -2.13
C LEU A 81 -1.73 -1.77 -2.01
N THR A 82 -2.71 -2.67 -2.16
CA THR A 82 -2.50 -4.12 -2.13
C THR A 82 -2.37 -4.72 -3.54
N PHE A 83 -1.47 -5.69 -3.68
CA PHE A 83 -1.21 -6.37 -4.95
C PHE A 83 -1.16 -7.88 -4.76
N GLY A 84 -1.47 -8.65 -5.82
CA GLY A 84 -1.45 -10.12 -5.77
C GLY A 84 -0.05 -10.73 -5.57
N ALA A 85 1.02 -9.95 -5.72
CA ALA A 85 2.39 -10.38 -5.47
C ALA A 85 3.31 -9.18 -5.21
N GLY A 86 4.40 -9.39 -4.44
CA GLY A 86 5.41 -8.36 -4.21
C GLY A 86 6.07 -7.84 -5.50
N LEU A 87 6.28 -8.71 -6.50
CA LEU A 87 6.81 -8.28 -7.81
C LEU A 87 5.78 -7.45 -8.61
N ALA A 88 4.48 -7.65 -8.39
CA ALA A 88 3.45 -6.80 -9.02
C ALA A 88 3.43 -5.40 -8.40
N ALA A 89 3.55 -5.30 -7.07
CA ALA A 89 3.72 -4.02 -6.37
C ALA A 89 5.00 -3.30 -6.83
N PHE A 90 6.12 -4.04 -6.89
CA PHE A 90 7.39 -3.53 -7.41
C PHE A 90 7.23 -2.99 -8.84
N ALA A 91 6.64 -3.78 -9.74
CA ALA A 91 6.44 -3.37 -11.13
C ALA A 91 5.53 -2.14 -11.26
N ALA A 92 4.46 -2.04 -10.46
CA ALA A 92 3.53 -0.92 -10.50
C ALA A 92 4.23 0.42 -10.21
N VAL A 93 5.19 0.46 -9.28
CA VAL A 93 6.00 1.65 -9.02
C VAL A 93 6.82 2.04 -10.26
N PHE A 94 7.44 1.09 -10.95
CA PHE A 94 8.22 1.38 -12.16
C PHE A 94 7.36 1.66 -13.40
N GLU A 95 6.04 1.42 -13.36
CA GLU A 95 5.16 1.87 -14.44
C GLU A 95 5.09 3.40 -14.50
N THR A 96 5.34 4.10 -13.40
CA THR A 96 5.34 5.56 -13.34
C THR A 96 6.61 6.22 -13.88
N VAL A 97 7.65 5.43 -14.22
CA VAL A 97 8.93 5.93 -14.74
C VAL A 97 8.89 6.01 -16.27
N ASN A 98 9.29 7.14 -16.83
CA ASN A 98 9.24 7.39 -18.26
C ASN A 98 10.49 6.88 -18.99
N SER A 99 10.37 6.69 -20.31
CA SER A 99 11.55 6.45 -21.16
C SER A 99 12.50 7.63 -21.07
N GLY A 100 13.80 7.36 -20.95
CA GLY A 100 14.84 8.38 -20.81
C GLY A 100 15.07 8.84 -19.36
N ASP A 101 14.22 8.43 -18.41
CA ASP A 101 14.49 8.66 -17.00
C ASP A 101 15.63 7.76 -16.51
N HIS A 102 16.10 8.04 -15.29
CA HIS A 102 17.18 7.32 -14.65
C HIS A 102 16.73 6.67 -13.33
N ILE A 103 17.09 5.41 -13.15
CA ILE A 103 16.86 4.64 -11.93
C ILE A 103 18.21 4.29 -11.29
N VAL A 104 18.29 4.51 -9.98
CA VAL A 104 19.38 4.01 -9.14
C VAL A 104 18.84 2.91 -8.23
N ALA A 105 19.47 1.73 -8.25
CA ALA A 105 19.02 0.58 -7.45
C ALA A 105 20.20 -0.20 -6.83
N PRO A 106 20.01 -0.91 -5.70
CA PRO A 106 21.08 -1.72 -5.11
C PRO A 106 21.48 -2.87 -6.04
N GLN A 107 22.79 -3.12 -6.16
CA GLN A 107 23.29 -4.28 -6.90
C GLN A 107 23.01 -5.61 -6.19
N LEU A 108 22.84 -5.57 -4.86
CA LEU A 108 22.46 -6.70 -4.00
C LEU A 108 21.04 -6.47 -3.47
N MET A 109 20.07 -7.14 -4.08
CA MET A 109 18.65 -7.15 -3.69
C MET A 109 18.01 -8.46 -4.12
N TYR A 110 16.69 -8.61 -3.89
CA TYR A 110 15.94 -9.79 -4.37
C TYR A 110 16.20 -10.05 -5.86
N HIS A 111 16.70 -11.25 -6.17
CA HIS A 111 17.19 -11.60 -7.51
C HIS A 111 16.14 -11.45 -8.61
N GLY A 112 14.89 -11.84 -8.33
CA GLY A 112 13.79 -11.71 -9.29
C GLY A 112 13.49 -10.25 -9.64
N GLY A 113 13.54 -9.35 -8.64
CA GLY A 113 13.36 -7.92 -8.83
C GLY A 113 14.49 -7.30 -9.65
N LEU A 114 15.75 -7.64 -9.35
CA LEU A 114 16.91 -7.15 -10.10
C LEU A 114 16.90 -7.62 -11.56
N THR A 115 16.59 -8.90 -11.80
CA THR A 115 16.50 -9.45 -13.16
C THR A 115 15.37 -8.80 -13.95
N TRP A 116 14.21 -8.59 -13.31
CA TRP A 116 13.10 -7.86 -13.93
C TRP A 116 13.47 -6.41 -14.24
N LEU A 117 14.13 -5.72 -13.31
CA LEU A 117 14.53 -4.30 -13.44
C LEU A 117 15.49 -4.10 -14.62
N ARG A 118 16.55 -4.90 -14.70
CA ARG A 118 17.49 -4.86 -15.84
C ARG A 118 16.80 -5.04 -17.18
N ARG A 119 15.86 -5.99 -17.24
CA ARG A 119 15.08 -6.27 -18.46
C ARG A 119 14.18 -5.09 -18.84
N ILE A 120 13.44 -4.53 -17.88
CA ILE A 120 12.48 -3.46 -18.17
C ILE A 120 13.19 -2.15 -18.52
N CYS A 121 14.27 -1.82 -17.83
CA CYS A 121 15.08 -0.63 -18.11
C CYS A 121 15.62 -0.66 -19.54
N LYS A 122 16.21 -1.79 -19.95
CA LYS A 122 16.68 -2.00 -21.32
C LYS A 122 15.54 -1.88 -22.34
N LYS A 123 14.37 -2.46 -22.06
CA LYS A 123 13.21 -2.46 -22.96
C LYS A 123 12.61 -1.06 -23.13
N ARG A 124 12.50 -0.29 -22.04
CA ARG A 124 11.87 1.04 -21.99
C ARG A 124 12.86 2.19 -22.19
N LYS A 125 14.14 1.90 -22.47
CA LYS A 125 15.22 2.91 -22.58
C LYS A 125 15.29 3.79 -21.33
N ILE A 126 15.26 3.16 -20.16
CA ILE A 126 15.47 3.80 -18.86
C ILE A 126 16.91 3.50 -18.47
N ASP A 127 17.65 4.53 -18.08
CA ASP A 127 19.02 4.37 -17.62
C ASP A 127 19.01 3.71 -16.23
N LEU A 128 19.93 2.78 -15.99
CA LEU A 128 20.00 2.03 -14.74
C LEU A 128 21.43 2.05 -14.20
N THR A 129 21.61 2.69 -13.05
CA THR A 129 22.84 2.60 -12.26
C THR A 129 22.62 1.67 -11.08
N LEU A 130 23.53 0.71 -10.90
CA LEU A 130 23.53 -0.19 -9.74
C LEU A 130 24.62 0.24 -8.76
N PHE A 131 24.25 0.46 -7.50
CA PHE A 131 25.19 0.87 -6.44
C PHE A 131 25.45 -0.26 -5.44
N ASP A 132 26.55 -0.16 -4.69
CA ASP A 132 26.89 -1.12 -3.64
C ASP A 132 26.21 -0.71 -2.31
N PRO A 133 25.22 -1.46 -1.81
CA PRO A 133 24.53 -1.09 -0.57
C PRO A 133 25.43 -1.16 0.67
N GLY A 134 26.58 -1.85 0.61
CA GLY A 134 27.58 -1.83 1.68
C GLY A 134 28.43 -0.56 1.72
N LYS A 135 28.27 0.32 0.71
CA LYS A 135 29.07 1.53 0.49
C LYS A 135 28.14 2.71 0.16
N PRO A 136 27.53 3.36 1.18
CA PRO A 136 26.53 4.41 0.99
C PRO A 136 26.98 5.57 0.09
N GLU A 137 28.27 5.86 0.03
CA GLU A 137 28.87 6.85 -0.86
C GLU A 137 28.62 6.58 -2.35
N THR A 138 28.48 5.30 -2.74
CA THR A 138 28.22 4.91 -4.13
C THR A 138 26.80 5.26 -4.58
N LEU A 139 25.84 5.32 -3.65
CA LEU A 139 24.49 5.80 -3.95
C LEU A 139 24.52 7.28 -4.31
N LYS A 140 25.27 8.09 -3.56
CA LYS A 140 25.37 9.53 -3.81
C LYS A 140 25.98 9.81 -5.18
N GLN A 141 27.08 9.14 -5.51
CA GLN A 141 27.73 9.25 -6.83
C GLN A 141 26.84 8.79 -7.98
N ALA A 142 25.90 7.89 -7.71
CA ALA A 142 24.98 7.39 -8.72
C ALA A 142 23.81 8.34 -8.99
N VAL A 143 23.52 9.32 -8.11
CA VAL A 143 22.42 10.27 -8.27
C VAL A 143 22.89 11.63 -8.79
N GLU A 144 24.17 11.97 -8.59
CA GLU A 144 24.84 13.18 -9.09
C GLU A 144 25.23 13.07 -10.58
#